data_AF-A0A2S5WVS8-F1
#
_entry.id   AF-A0A2S5WVS8-F1
#
_cell.length_a   1.000
_cell.length_b   1.000
_cell.length_c   1.000
_cell.angle_alpha   90.00
_cell.angle_beta   90.00
_cell.angle_gamma   90.00
#
_symmetry.space_group_name_H-M   'P 1'
#
loop_
_entity.id
_entity.type
_entity.pdbx_description
1 polymer ?
#
loop_
_entity_poly.entity_id
_entity_poly.type
_entity_poly.pdbx_seq_one_letter_code
_entity_poly.pdbx_strand_id
1 'polypeptide(L)'
;MELRDYLRILHKNWIIILICTLAGVAAGAGASLLMTPKYESQAQLYVSVRASDGTEVQGLNQGTTFARQAVQSYTTVVDKEIVTSRVVEELGLDRTPAQLATQITATNQVNTVVIEISVIDEDPQLAATLANSVATNFIDVVVNELEKPEGGAPSLVKIEPVQSAEVPTSPISPRVSLNVIIGALLGLAIGVGVAVLRQLVDTKIRSTHDIAQITDRPIIGTIAFDPDAAKRPLIVHEEPKSPKAESYRALRTNLRFMDIENTRHSFVVTSSLPSEGKSTTSANIAIALAEQGAKVALVDGDLRKPKVATTMGVDGSVGLTDLLSGRAEPKDVLQRWGRGRLYVLPAGRIPPNPSELLGSHTMQQVHDQLLAEHDYVIIDAPPLLLVTDGAVLSELVHGTILVVASGQTPRSALAGAVSQLEGIGREVSGIVVTKVPTKGPDSYAYGSYGAYGAYYGTDQDGNPTTEYRKIGTGQMPIITSARKGTR
;
A
#
# COMPACT_ATOMS: atom_id res chain seq x y z
N MET A 1 -0.87 -12.30 9.54
CA MET A 1 -1.15 -10.88 9.23
C MET A 1 -1.63 -10.24 10.50
N GLU A 2 -0.78 -9.46 11.14
CA GLU A 2 -1.13 -8.69 12.33
C GLU A 2 -1.75 -7.34 11.93
N LEU A 3 -2.45 -6.67 12.86
CA LEU A 3 -3.01 -5.33 12.65
C LEU A 3 -1.95 -4.32 12.16
N ARG A 4 -0.70 -4.48 12.61
CA ARG A 4 0.44 -3.65 12.21
C ARG A 4 0.77 -3.77 10.73
N ASP A 5 0.57 -4.95 10.13
CA ASP A 5 0.81 -5.17 8.70
C ASP A 5 -0.18 -4.36 7.85
N TYR A 6 -1.46 -4.35 8.23
CA TYR A 6 -2.50 -3.59 7.53
C TYR A 6 -2.24 -2.07 7.58
N LEU A 7 -1.85 -1.53 8.73
CA LEU A 7 -1.51 -0.11 8.87
C LEU A 7 -0.29 0.28 8.02
N ARG A 8 0.71 -0.60 7.94
CA ARG A 8 1.89 -0.40 7.10
C ARG A 8 1.54 -0.40 5.62
N ILE A 9 0.66 -1.32 5.18
CA ILE A 9 0.17 -1.39 3.80
C ILE A 9 -0.55 -0.09 3.44
N LEU A 10 -1.44 0.39 4.31
CA LEU A 10 -2.21 1.61 4.08
C LEU A 10 -1.30 2.84 4.00
N HIS A 11 -0.35 2.98 4.92
CA HIS A 11 0.58 4.10 4.93
C HIS A 11 1.56 4.08 3.74
N LYS A 12 2.00 2.91 3.28
CA LYS A 12 2.90 2.80 2.11
C LYS A 12 2.19 3.13 0.80
N ASN A 13 0.90 2.82 0.69
CA ASN A 13 0.15 2.95 -0.56
C ASN A 13 -0.90 4.07 -0.53
N TRP A 14 -0.83 5.00 0.44
CA TRP A 14 -1.82 6.07 0.61
C TRP A 14 -2.02 6.93 -0.64
N ILE A 15 -0.96 7.15 -1.43
CA ILE A 15 -1.03 7.89 -2.70
C ILE A 15 -1.89 7.14 -3.73
N ILE A 16 -1.75 5.81 -3.82
CA ILE A 16 -2.55 4.99 -4.74
C ILE A 16 -4.01 5.04 -4.31
N ILE A 17 -4.27 4.87 -3.02
CA ILE A 17 -5.62 4.94 -2.45
C ILE A 17 -6.24 6.31 -2.73
N LEU A 18 -5.48 7.39 -2.54
CA LEU A 18 -5.92 8.76 -2.80
C LEU A 18 -6.23 8.98 -4.29
N ILE A 19 -5.35 8.54 -5.19
CA ILE A 19 -5.56 8.66 -6.64
C ILE A 19 -6.81 7.91 -7.07
N CYS A 20 -7.00 6.66 -6.62
CA CYS A 20 -8.20 5.89 -6.95
C CYS A 20 -9.48 6.54 -6.39
N THR A 21 -9.41 7.10 -5.18
CA THR A 21 -10.54 7.82 -4.57
C THR A 21 -10.89 9.08 -5.36
N LEU A 22 -9.89 9.88 -5.74
CA LEU A 22 -10.08 11.09 -6.56
C LEU A 22 -10.61 10.75 -7.96
N ALA A 23 -10.12 9.67 -8.56
CA ALA A 23 -10.65 9.17 -9.84
C ALA A 23 -12.12 8.74 -9.71
N GLY A 24 -12.49 8.08 -8.61
CA GLY A 24 -13.88 7.72 -8.30
C GLY A 24 -14.78 8.94 -8.12
N VAL A 25 -14.31 9.97 -7.41
CA VAL A 25 -15.01 11.27 -7.28
C VAL A 25 -15.21 11.93 -8.65
N ALA A 26 -14.15 12.01 -9.46
CA ALA A 26 -14.23 12.59 -10.80
C ALA A 26 -15.19 11.82 -11.71
N ALA A 27 -15.19 10.48 -11.64
CA ALA A 27 -16.13 9.64 -12.38
C ALA A 27 -17.58 9.85 -11.92
N GLY A 28 -17.83 9.92 -10.60
CA GLY A 28 -19.17 10.18 -10.06
C GLY A 28 -19.71 11.56 -10.43
N ALA A 29 -18.86 12.60 -10.37
CA ALA A 29 -19.20 13.94 -10.81
C ALA A 29 -19.42 14.00 -12.34
N GLY A 30 -18.51 13.43 -13.12
CA GLY A 30 -18.60 13.40 -14.58
C GLY A 30 -19.84 12.65 -15.09
N ALA A 31 -20.15 11.49 -14.50
CA ALA A 31 -21.37 10.75 -14.80
C ALA A 31 -22.63 11.58 -14.47
N SER A 32 -22.60 12.34 -13.36
CA SER A 32 -23.72 13.22 -12.99
C SER A 32 -23.86 14.41 -13.95
N LEU A 33 -22.77 14.94 -14.50
CA LEU A 33 -22.82 16.04 -15.48
C LEU A 33 -23.30 15.57 -16.86
N LEU A 34 -23.14 14.28 -17.18
CA LEU A 34 -23.58 13.67 -18.44
C LEU A 34 -25.03 13.18 -18.42
N MET A 35 -25.61 12.97 -17.23
CA MET A 35 -27.02 12.55 -17.08
C MET A 35 -27.97 13.71 -17.34
N THR A 36 -29.09 13.45 -18.03
CA THR A 36 -30.10 14.47 -18.27
C THR A 36 -30.76 14.89 -16.94
N PRO A 37 -30.88 16.21 -16.67
CA PRO A 37 -31.55 16.68 -15.48
C PRO A 37 -33.05 16.39 -15.58
N LYS A 38 -33.64 15.89 -14.49
CA LYS A 38 -35.09 15.68 -14.39
C LYS A 38 -35.67 16.60 -13.33
N TYR A 39 -36.81 17.19 -13.65
CA TYR A 39 -37.52 18.15 -12.84
C TYR A 39 -38.89 17.60 -12.47
N GLU A 40 -39.32 17.83 -11.24
CA GLU A 40 -40.62 17.42 -10.73
C GLU A 40 -41.47 18.66 -10.47
N SER A 41 -42.70 18.67 -10.95
CA SER A 41 -43.69 19.70 -10.63
C SER A 41 -44.97 19.06 -10.10
N GLN A 42 -45.65 19.74 -9.18
CA GLN A 42 -46.71 19.16 -8.36
C GLN A 42 -47.96 20.04 -8.35
N ALA A 43 -49.12 19.48 -8.68
CA ALA A 43 -50.43 20.11 -8.51
C ALA A 43 -51.19 19.46 -7.35
N GLN A 44 -51.88 20.27 -6.53
CA GLN A 44 -52.69 19.78 -5.41
C GLN A 44 -54.17 20.02 -5.64
N LEU A 45 -54.96 18.97 -5.47
CA LEU A 45 -56.41 18.98 -5.64
C LEU A 45 -57.10 18.65 -4.31
N TYR A 46 -58.12 19.41 -3.95
CA TYR A 46 -58.95 19.14 -2.77
C TYR A 46 -60.29 18.54 -3.19
N VAL A 47 -60.64 17.43 -2.54
CA VAL A 47 -61.89 16.73 -2.77
C VAL A 47 -62.86 17.03 -1.64
N SER A 48 -64.02 17.57 -1.99
CA SER A 48 -65.11 17.84 -1.06
C SER A 48 -66.41 17.18 -1.53
N VAL A 49 -67.26 16.81 -0.59
CA VAL A 49 -68.58 16.21 -0.88
C VAL A 49 -69.65 17.25 -0.57
N ARG A 50 -70.51 17.53 -1.55
CA ARG A 50 -71.65 18.44 -1.36
C ARG A 50 -72.72 17.74 -0.53
N ALA A 51 -73.16 18.38 0.57
CA ALA A 51 -74.34 17.95 1.30
C ALA A 51 -75.59 18.43 0.53
N SER A 52 -76.54 17.53 0.28
CA SER A 52 -77.87 17.89 -0.24
C SER A 52 -78.61 18.75 0.79
N ASP A 53 -79.22 19.86 0.34
CA ASP A 53 -79.85 20.85 1.22
C ASP A 53 -80.84 20.22 2.21
N GLY A 54 -80.44 20.28 3.50
CA GLY A 54 -81.26 19.93 4.66
C GLY A 54 -80.97 18.56 5.28
N THR A 55 -79.90 18.41 6.08
CA THR A 55 -79.93 17.77 7.42
C THR A 55 -78.55 17.68 8.11
N GLU A 56 -78.58 17.86 9.44
CA GLU A 56 -77.83 17.20 10.52
C GLU A 56 -76.32 16.91 10.41
N VAL A 57 -75.62 17.24 11.52
CA VAL A 57 -74.20 17.00 11.82
C VAL A 57 -73.74 15.54 11.57
N GLN A 58 -74.66 14.57 11.54
CA GLN A 58 -74.36 13.15 11.28
C GLN A 58 -73.93 12.86 9.84
N GLY A 59 -74.35 13.68 8.85
CA GLY A 59 -73.93 13.55 7.46
C GLY A 59 -72.48 13.97 7.18
N LEU A 60 -71.89 14.83 8.03
CA LEU A 60 -70.53 15.37 7.84
C LEU A 60 -69.43 14.32 8.06
N ASN A 61 -69.60 13.41 9.03
CA ASN A 61 -68.65 12.31 9.27
C ASN A 61 -68.69 11.25 8.16
N GLN A 62 -69.86 11.01 7.56
CA GLN A 62 -70.00 10.10 6.44
C GLN A 62 -69.41 10.71 5.15
N GLY A 63 -69.67 12.01 4.90
CA GLY A 63 -69.10 12.72 3.76
C GLY A 63 -67.58 12.82 3.79
N THR A 64 -66.97 13.02 4.96
CA THR A 64 -65.50 13.03 5.09
C THR A 64 -64.88 11.64 4.91
N THR A 65 -65.54 10.57 5.35
CA THR A 65 -65.08 9.20 5.12
C THR A 65 -65.20 8.83 3.63
N PHE A 66 -66.30 9.21 2.98
CA PHE A 66 -66.50 9.02 1.55
C PHE A 66 -65.45 9.78 0.73
N ALA A 67 -65.19 11.06 1.04
CA ALA A 67 -64.16 11.85 0.37
C ALA A 67 -62.77 11.20 0.45
N ARG A 68 -62.39 10.63 1.60
CA ARG A 68 -61.11 9.92 1.77
C ARG A 68 -61.03 8.64 0.94
N GLN A 69 -62.11 7.86 0.87
CA GLN A 69 -62.18 6.67 0.03
C GLN A 69 -62.16 7.02 -1.45
N ALA A 70 -62.88 8.08 -1.84
CA ALA A 70 -62.89 8.60 -3.21
C ALA A 70 -61.49 9.06 -3.64
N VAL A 71 -60.77 9.78 -2.78
CA VAL A 71 -59.37 10.18 -3.03
C VAL A 71 -58.47 8.97 -3.30
N GLN A 72 -58.57 7.90 -2.50
CA GLN A 72 -57.81 6.67 -2.74
C GLN A 72 -58.15 6.04 -4.09
N SER A 73 -59.43 5.94 -4.43
CA SER A 73 -59.86 5.38 -5.72
C SER A 73 -59.41 6.25 -6.90
N TYR A 74 -59.61 7.57 -6.83
CA TYR A 74 -59.31 8.46 -7.95
C TYR A 74 -57.82 8.62 -8.22
N THR A 75 -56.94 8.50 -7.22
CA THR A 75 -55.48 8.49 -7.48
C THR A 75 -55.06 7.39 -8.46
N THR A 76 -55.80 6.29 -8.56
CA THR A 76 -55.49 5.19 -9.50
C THR A 76 -55.90 5.47 -10.95
N VAL A 77 -56.64 6.56 -11.18
CA VAL A 77 -57.18 6.96 -12.48
C VAL A 77 -56.32 8.02 -13.17
N VAL A 78 -55.55 8.80 -12.40
CA VAL A 78 -54.79 9.96 -12.88
C VAL A 78 -53.79 9.60 -13.99
N ASP A 79 -53.16 8.44 -13.92
CA ASP A 79 -52.17 7.92 -14.88
C ASP A 79 -52.80 7.08 -16.00
N LYS A 80 -54.13 6.97 -16.08
CA LYS A 80 -54.83 6.10 -17.03
C LYS A 80 -55.09 6.81 -18.35
N GLU A 81 -55.26 6.02 -19.41
CA GLU A 81 -55.46 6.49 -20.78
C GLU A 81 -56.63 7.48 -20.92
N ILE A 82 -57.68 7.33 -20.10
CA ILE A 82 -58.83 8.25 -20.08
C ILE A 82 -58.44 9.70 -19.75
N VAL A 83 -57.38 9.90 -18.95
CA VAL A 83 -56.83 11.23 -18.61
C VAL A 83 -55.67 11.57 -19.55
N THR A 84 -54.74 10.65 -19.76
CA THR A 84 -53.50 10.94 -20.51
C THR A 84 -53.73 11.15 -22.01
N SER A 85 -54.76 10.54 -22.61
CA SER A 85 -55.14 10.78 -24.02
C SER A 85 -55.56 12.23 -24.26
N ARG A 86 -56.37 12.79 -23.35
CA ARG A 86 -56.84 14.17 -23.44
C ARG A 86 -55.71 15.18 -23.28
N VAL A 87 -54.78 14.92 -22.37
CA VAL A 87 -53.61 15.79 -22.16
C VAL A 87 -52.70 15.79 -23.39
N VAL A 88 -52.50 14.61 -24.00
CA VAL A 88 -51.72 14.49 -25.25
C VAL A 88 -52.39 15.26 -26.40
N GLU A 89 -53.71 15.16 -26.53
CA GLU A 89 -54.47 15.87 -27.56
C GLU A 89 -54.52 17.39 -27.33
N GLU A 90 -54.78 17.83 -26.09
CA GLU A 90 -54.85 19.25 -25.70
C GLU A 90 -53.53 19.97 -25.94
N LEU A 91 -52.41 19.36 -25.54
CA LEU A 91 -51.09 19.97 -25.61
C LEU A 91 -50.35 19.64 -26.91
N GLY A 92 -50.93 18.81 -27.79
CA GLY A 92 -50.33 18.41 -29.07
C GLY A 92 -48.97 17.72 -28.90
N LEU A 93 -48.85 16.81 -27.94
CA LEU A 93 -47.57 16.20 -27.57
C LEU A 93 -47.14 15.13 -28.58
N ASP A 94 -45.85 15.14 -28.94
CA ASP A 94 -45.22 14.08 -29.76
C ASP A 94 -44.92 12.79 -28.95
N ARG A 95 -45.81 12.40 -28.03
CA ARG A 95 -45.66 11.25 -27.13
C ARG A 95 -46.96 10.46 -27.01
N THR A 96 -46.87 9.16 -26.76
CA THR A 96 -48.07 8.34 -26.57
C THR A 96 -48.66 8.51 -25.16
N PRO A 97 -49.98 8.30 -24.97
CA PRO A 97 -50.61 8.35 -23.65
C PRO A 97 -49.95 7.41 -22.62
N ALA A 98 -49.45 6.25 -23.08
CA ALA A 98 -48.71 5.31 -22.24
C ALA A 98 -47.32 5.82 -21.82
N GLN A 99 -46.63 6.57 -22.67
CA GLN A 99 -45.36 7.20 -22.31
C GLN A 99 -45.57 8.31 -21.26
N LEU A 100 -46.61 9.13 -21.44
CA LEU A 100 -46.98 10.17 -20.48
C LEU A 100 -47.39 9.57 -19.12
N ALA A 101 -48.13 8.47 -19.10
CA ALA A 101 -48.53 7.78 -17.87
C ALA A 101 -47.32 7.41 -16.98
N THR A 102 -46.19 7.00 -17.56
CA THR A 102 -44.98 6.66 -16.78
C THR A 102 -44.30 7.84 -16.09
N GLN A 103 -44.65 9.07 -16.48
CA GLN A 103 -44.10 10.31 -15.93
C GLN A 103 -44.99 10.92 -14.85
N ILE A 104 -46.22 10.41 -14.70
CA ILE A 104 -47.22 10.91 -13.77
C ILE A 104 -47.25 10.00 -12.54
N THR A 105 -47.30 10.60 -11.36
CA THR A 105 -47.54 9.88 -10.11
C THR A 105 -48.58 10.64 -9.31
N ALA A 106 -49.65 9.97 -8.92
CA ALA A 106 -50.66 10.53 -8.03
C ALA A 106 -50.58 9.87 -6.66
N THR A 107 -50.50 10.69 -5.61
CA THR A 107 -50.47 10.22 -4.23
C THR A 107 -51.50 10.96 -3.39
N ASN A 108 -51.87 10.37 -2.26
CA ASN A 108 -52.71 11.00 -1.26
C ASN A 108 -52.04 10.94 0.11
N GLN A 109 -52.11 12.03 0.87
CA GLN A 109 -51.61 12.02 2.24
C GLN A 109 -52.57 11.27 3.16
N VAL A 110 -52.04 10.49 4.11
CA VAL A 110 -52.82 9.66 5.04
C VAL A 110 -53.83 10.53 5.81
N ASN A 111 -55.10 10.10 5.84
CA ASN A 111 -56.21 10.80 6.49
C ASN A 111 -56.54 12.21 5.92
N THR A 112 -56.10 12.52 4.70
CA THR A 112 -56.44 13.78 4.01
C THR A 112 -57.40 13.55 2.85
N VAL A 113 -58.02 14.63 2.37
CA VAL A 113 -58.84 14.65 1.15
C VAL A 113 -58.11 15.39 0.02
N VAL A 114 -56.77 15.38 0.06
CA VAL A 114 -55.89 16.04 -0.91
C VAL A 114 -55.26 14.99 -1.81
N ILE A 115 -55.34 15.23 -3.11
CA ILE A 115 -54.63 14.46 -4.15
C ILE A 115 -53.45 15.32 -4.61
N GLU A 116 -52.26 14.74 -4.59
CA GLU A 116 -51.04 15.34 -5.10
C GLU A 116 -50.67 14.64 -6.42
N ILE A 117 -50.57 15.42 -7.49
CA ILE A 117 -50.21 14.93 -8.82
C ILE A 117 -48.81 15.47 -9.14
N SER A 118 -47.82 14.58 -9.14
CA SER A 118 -46.44 14.86 -9.55
C SER A 118 -46.23 14.48 -11.01
N VAL A 119 -45.57 15.34 -11.78
CA VAL A 119 -45.09 15.03 -13.13
C VAL A 119 -43.58 15.26 -13.21
N ILE A 120 -42.86 14.29 -13.77
CA ILE A 120 -41.41 14.35 -13.95
C ILE A 120 -41.07 14.47 -15.44
N ASP A 121 -40.40 15.56 -15.82
CA ASP A 121 -39.92 15.78 -17.19
C ASP A 121 -38.48 16.36 -17.23
N GLU A 122 -37.87 16.39 -18.41
CA GLU A 122 -36.55 17.00 -18.63
C GLU A 122 -36.64 18.52 -18.76
N ASP A 123 -37.78 19.04 -19.22
CA ASP A 123 -38.06 20.48 -19.28
C ASP A 123 -38.88 20.93 -18.06
N PRO A 124 -38.36 21.85 -17.22
CA PRO A 124 -39.07 22.33 -16.04
C PRO A 124 -40.38 23.06 -16.38
N GLN A 125 -40.47 23.76 -17.52
CA GLN A 125 -41.71 24.43 -17.93
C GLN A 125 -42.75 23.40 -18.36
N LEU A 126 -42.34 22.42 -19.17
CA LEU A 126 -43.22 21.36 -19.62
C LEU A 126 -43.73 20.52 -18.44
N ALA A 127 -42.90 20.22 -17.44
CA ALA A 127 -43.32 19.51 -16.22
C ALA A 127 -44.48 20.23 -15.50
N ALA A 128 -44.38 21.56 -15.33
CA ALA A 128 -45.43 22.35 -14.68
C ALA A 128 -46.71 22.44 -15.54
N THR A 129 -46.57 22.62 -16.85
CA THR A 129 -47.72 22.63 -17.78
C THR A 129 -48.43 21.28 -17.80
N LEU A 130 -47.68 20.18 -17.87
CA LEU A 130 -48.22 18.83 -17.83
C LEU A 130 -48.94 18.56 -16.51
N ALA A 131 -48.35 18.89 -15.36
CA ALA A 131 -49.00 18.69 -14.06
C ALA A 131 -50.33 19.46 -13.95
N ASN A 132 -50.38 20.70 -14.44
CA ASN A 132 -51.60 21.51 -14.45
C ASN A 132 -52.66 20.99 -15.44
N SER A 133 -52.27 20.56 -16.64
CA SER A 133 -53.19 19.99 -17.63
C SER A 133 -53.71 18.62 -17.19
N VAL A 134 -52.86 17.75 -16.63
CA VAL A 134 -53.28 16.48 -16.03
C VAL A 134 -54.28 16.72 -14.92
N ALA A 135 -54.03 17.67 -14.02
CA ALA A 135 -54.96 18.03 -12.96
C ALA A 135 -56.32 18.51 -13.50
N THR A 136 -56.31 19.35 -14.54
CA THR A 136 -57.54 19.92 -15.14
C THR A 136 -58.36 18.85 -15.87
N ASN A 137 -57.72 18.04 -16.73
CA ASN A 137 -58.39 16.95 -17.44
C ASN A 137 -58.87 15.84 -16.50
N PHE A 138 -58.13 15.57 -15.43
CA PHE A 138 -58.55 14.63 -14.39
C PHE A 138 -59.82 15.11 -13.67
N ILE A 139 -59.91 16.40 -13.30
CA ILE A 139 -61.14 16.98 -12.73
C ILE A 139 -62.31 16.76 -13.69
N ASP A 140 -62.12 17.05 -14.98
CA ASP A 140 -63.16 16.90 -16.00
C ASP A 140 -63.63 15.44 -16.12
N VAL A 141 -62.70 14.48 -16.24
CA VAL A 141 -63.02 13.04 -16.34
C VAL A 141 -63.78 12.55 -15.10
N VAL A 142 -63.33 12.91 -13.90
CA VAL A 142 -64.00 12.45 -12.68
C VAL A 142 -65.40 13.05 -12.55
N VAL A 143 -65.55 14.36 -12.76
CA VAL A 143 -66.83 15.06 -12.57
C VAL A 143 -67.83 14.76 -13.68
N ASN A 144 -67.37 14.69 -14.94
CA ASN A 144 -68.26 14.63 -16.11
C ASN A 144 -68.40 13.22 -16.72
N GLU A 145 -67.53 12.26 -16.39
CA GLU A 145 -67.61 10.89 -16.91
C GLU A 145 -67.80 9.82 -15.83
N LEU A 146 -67.04 9.87 -14.73
CA LEU A 146 -67.08 8.83 -13.70
C LEU A 146 -68.21 9.03 -12.68
N GLU A 147 -68.45 10.27 -12.24
CA GLU A 147 -69.45 10.62 -11.22
C GLU A 147 -70.70 11.31 -11.81
N LYS A 148 -70.95 11.14 -13.11
CA LYS A 148 -72.07 11.78 -13.82
C LYS A 148 -73.42 11.28 -13.27
N PRO A 149 -74.24 12.11 -12.60
CA PRO A 149 -75.51 11.66 -12.05
C PRO A 149 -76.54 11.44 -13.18
N GLU A 150 -77.34 10.38 -13.08
CA GLU A 150 -78.49 10.20 -13.96
C GLU A 150 -79.49 11.37 -13.77
N GLY A 151 -79.89 12.02 -14.86
CA GLY A 151 -80.91 13.09 -14.83
C GLY A 151 -80.40 14.53 -14.69
N GLY A 152 -79.09 14.79 -14.79
CA GLY A 152 -78.54 16.15 -14.87
C GLY A 152 -78.40 16.89 -13.53
N ALA A 153 -78.46 16.16 -12.40
CA ALA A 153 -78.10 16.70 -11.09
C ALA A 153 -76.59 17.02 -11.02
N PRO A 154 -76.16 18.02 -10.22
CA PRO A 154 -74.74 18.29 -10.02
C PRO A 154 -74.04 17.14 -9.28
N SER A 155 -72.81 16.82 -9.66
CA SER A 155 -72.02 15.76 -8.99
C SER A 155 -71.91 15.99 -7.48
N LEU A 156 -72.00 14.90 -6.72
CA LEU A 156 -71.86 14.90 -5.26
C LEU A 156 -70.42 15.21 -4.85
N VAL A 157 -69.45 14.95 -5.72
CA VAL A 157 -68.03 15.21 -5.50
C VAL A 157 -67.60 16.47 -6.23
N LYS A 158 -66.99 17.39 -5.50
CA LYS A 158 -66.39 18.61 -6.04
C LYS A 158 -64.88 18.53 -5.83
N ILE A 159 -64.14 18.51 -6.93
CA ILE A 159 -62.67 18.56 -6.94
C ILE A 159 -62.26 19.97 -7.36
N GLU A 160 -61.42 20.62 -6.56
CA GLU A 160 -60.91 21.96 -6.86
C GLU A 160 -59.38 22.01 -6.74
N PRO A 161 -58.68 22.74 -7.64
CA PRO A 161 -57.26 22.97 -7.47
C PRO A 161 -57.01 23.88 -6.27
N VAL A 162 -56.23 23.39 -5.32
CA VAL A 162 -55.76 24.16 -4.15
C VAL A 162 -54.48 24.91 -4.49
N GLN A 163 -53.59 24.22 -5.21
CA GLN A 163 -52.30 24.75 -5.64
C GLN A 163 -52.01 24.27 -7.05
N SER A 164 -51.78 25.23 -7.95
CA SER A 164 -51.30 24.96 -9.31
C SER A 164 -49.82 24.62 -9.27
N ALA A 165 -49.39 23.79 -10.21
CA ALA A 165 -48.01 23.38 -10.35
C ALA A 165 -47.11 24.55 -10.77
N GLU A 166 -46.04 24.80 -10.02
CA GLU A 166 -45.05 25.83 -10.29
C GLU A 166 -43.84 25.26 -11.07
N VAL A 167 -43.14 26.12 -11.81
CA VAL A 167 -41.93 25.73 -12.54
C VAL A 167 -40.81 25.43 -11.53
N PRO A 168 -40.33 24.18 -11.45
CA PRO A 168 -39.28 23.81 -10.50
C PRO A 168 -37.95 24.49 -10.83
N THR A 169 -37.30 25.06 -9.81
CA THR A 169 -36.04 25.79 -9.95
C THR A 169 -34.79 24.89 -9.86
N SER A 170 -34.95 23.64 -9.43
CA SER A 170 -33.85 22.69 -9.24
C SER A 170 -34.23 21.29 -9.67
N PRO A 171 -33.33 20.53 -10.32
CA PRO A 171 -33.60 19.16 -10.71
C PRO A 171 -33.58 18.21 -9.52
N ILE A 172 -34.45 17.19 -9.55
CA ILE A 172 -34.51 16.11 -8.55
C ILE A 172 -33.50 14.98 -8.84
N SER A 173 -33.02 14.91 -10.08
CA SER A 173 -32.02 13.96 -10.57
C SER A 173 -31.14 14.62 -11.64
N PRO A 174 -29.84 14.32 -11.71
CA PRO A 174 -29.09 13.42 -10.84
C PRO A 174 -28.76 14.03 -9.47
N ARG A 175 -28.75 13.21 -8.42
CA ARG A 175 -28.33 13.61 -7.08
C ARG A 175 -26.81 13.66 -7.02
N VAL A 176 -26.23 14.77 -7.50
CA VAL A 176 -24.76 14.94 -7.66
C VAL A 176 -24.00 14.54 -6.39
N SER A 177 -24.44 14.99 -5.21
CA SER A 177 -23.81 14.65 -3.94
C SER A 177 -23.80 13.14 -3.66
N LEU A 178 -24.91 12.44 -3.93
CA LEU A 178 -25.02 11.01 -3.73
C LEU A 178 -24.10 10.25 -4.70
N ASN A 179 -24.11 10.62 -5.98
CA ASN A 179 -23.27 10.00 -7.00
C ASN A 179 -21.77 10.21 -6.73
N VAL A 180 -21.39 11.40 -6.25
CA VAL A 180 -20.01 11.68 -5.83
C VAL A 180 -19.60 10.84 -4.62
N ILE A 181 -20.48 10.69 -3.62
CA ILE A 181 -20.22 9.84 -2.45
C ILE A 181 -20.06 8.37 -2.89
N ILE A 182 -20.94 7.85 -3.75
CA ILE A 182 -20.84 6.49 -4.29
C ILE A 182 -19.52 6.32 -5.06
N GLY A 183 -19.18 7.29 -5.92
CA GLY A 183 -17.92 7.29 -6.67
C GLY A 183 -16.69 7.29 -5.76
N ALA A 184 -16.69 8.09 -4.69
CA ALA A 184 -15.61 8.12 -3.70
C ALA A 184 -15.46 6.78 -2.97
N LEU A 185 -16.57 6.17 -2.54
CA LEU A 185 -16.56 4.87 -1.85
C LEU A 185 -16.05 3.74 -2.77
N LEU A 186 -16.49 3.71 -4.03
CA LEU A 186 -16.00 2.74 -5.02
C LEU A 186 -14.51 2.96 -5.31
N GLY A 187 -14.07 4.21 -5.50
CA GLY A 187 -12.67 4.55 -5.71
C GLY A 187 -11.78 4.15 -4.54
N LEU A 188 -12.24 4.36 -3.30
CA LEU A 188 -11.56 3.93 -2.08
C LEU A 188 -11.45 2.41 -2.02
N ALA A 189 -12.55 1.68 -2.28
CA ALA A 189 -12.55 0.21 -2.25
C ALA A 189 -11.57 -0.37 -3.27
N ILE A 190 -11.56 0.16 -4.50
CA ILE A 190 -10.60 -0.22 -5.55
C ILE A 190 -9.16 0.12 -5.11
N GLY A 191 -8.94 1.32 -4.58
CA GLY A 191 -7.61 1.75 -4.10
C GLY A 191 -7.04 0.83 -3.02
N VAL A 192 -7.87 0.45 -2.05
CA VAL A 192 -7.50 -0.53 -1.02
C VAL A 192 -7.23 -1.90 -1.64
N GLY A 193 -8.09 -2.38 -2.54
CA GLY A 193 -7.91 -3.65 -3.24
C GLY A 193 -6.58 -3.71 -4.01
N VAL A 194 -6.25 -2.66 -4.75
CA VAL A 194 -4.97 -2.53 -5.47
C VAL A 194 -3.78 -2.48 -4.50
N ALA A 195 -3.90 -1.76 -3.38
CA ALA A 195 -2.85 -1.70 -2.37
C ALA A 195 -2.56 -3.08 -1.74
N VAL A 196 -3.61 -3.86 -1.45
CA VAL A 196 -3.49 -5.23 -0.94
C VAL A 196 -2.88 -6.15 -2.01
N LEU A 197 -3.36 -6.09 -3.25
CA LEU A 197 -2.83 -6.92 -4.35
C LEU A 197 -1.34 -6.66 -4.58
N ARG A 198 -0.93 -5.38 -4.58
CA ARG A 198 0.49 -5.00 -4.71
C ARG A 198 1.34 -5.57 -3.58
N GLN A 199 0.79 -5.69 -2.37
CA GLN A 199 1.49 -6.31 -1.25
C GLN A 199 1.58 -7.84 -1.39
N LEU A 200 0.52 -8.49 -1.89
CA LEU A 200 0.53 -9.94 -2.12
C LEU A 200 1.58 -10.35 -3.17
N VAL A 201 1.84 -9.48 -4.15
CA VAL A 201 2.88 -9.68 -5.17
C VAL A 201 4.28 -9.29 -4.65
N ASP A 202 4.38 -8.53 -3.56
CA ASP A 202 5.67 -8.13 -2.96
C ASP A 202 6.24 -9.29 -2.12
N THR A 203 7.03 -10.13 -2.76
CA THR A 203 7.68 -11.30 -2.14
C THR A 203 8.99 -10.96 -1.43
N LYS A 204 9.37 -9.68 -1.32
CA LYS A 204 10.67 -9.27 -0.80
C LYS A 204 10.71 -9.19 0.73
N ILE A 205 11.88 -9.43 1.30
CA ILE A 205 12.14 -9.29 2.74
C ILE A 205 12.14 -7.80 3.11
N ARG A 206 11.30 -7.41 4.07
CA ARG A 206 11.17 -6.01 4.53
C ARG A 206 11.14 -5.85 6.05
N SER A 207 11.28 -6.93 6.80
CA SER A 207 11.22 -6.94 8.25
C SER A 207 12.00 -8.09 8.83
N THR A 208 12.29 -8.03 10.13
CA THR A 208 12.84 -9.18 10.87
C THR A 208 11.84 -10.33 10.93
N HIS A 209 10.54 -10.05 10.96
CA HIS A 209 9.49 -11.07 10.95
C HIS A 209 9.51 -11.91 9.68
N ASP A 210 9.76 -11.29 8.51
CA ASP A 210 9.89 -12.01 7.25
C ASP A 210 11.03 -13.04 7.27
N ILE A 211 12.12 -12.74 7.97
CA ILE A 211 13.27 -13.64 8.11
C ILE A 211 12.95 -14.75 9.10
N ALA A 212 12.34 -14.41 10.24
CA ALA A 212 11.95 -15.38 11.27
C ALA A 212 10.92 -16.40 10.80
N GLN A 213 10.10 -16.07 9.78
CA GLN A 213 9.19 -17.03 9.15
C GLN A 213 9.90 -18.08 8.26
N ILE A 214 11.13 -17.80 7.85
CA ILE A 214 11.90 -18.66 6.94
C ILE A 214 12.92 -19.49 7.73
N THR A 215 13.54 -18.89 8.74
CA THR A 215 14.63 -19.53 9.47
C THR A 215 14.74 -18.97 10.89
N ASP A 216 15.09 -19.85 11.84
CA ASP A 216 15.27 -19.51 13.25
C ASP A 216 16.66 -18.96 13.58
N ARG A 217 17.51 -18.76 12.55
CA ARG A 217 18.88 -18.28 12.74
C ARG A 217 18.93 -16.83 13.20
N PRO A 218 19.86 -16.49 14.10
CA PRO A 218 19.91 -15.17 14.68
C PRO A 218 20.28 -14.11 13.63
N ILE A 219 19.61 -12.96 13.70
CA ILE A 219 20.04 -11.76 12.99
C ILE A 219 21.16 -11.13 13.82
N ILE A 220 22.38 -11.17 13.28
CA ILE A 220 23.60 -10.74 13.99
C ILE A 220 24.01 -9.32 13.64
N GLY A 221 23.37 -8.69 12.64
CA GLY A 221 23.63 -7.29 12.30
C GLY A 221 22.64 -6.71 11.31
N THR A 222 22.44 -5.40 11.40
CA THR A 222 21.66 -4.62 10.44
C THR A 222 22.45 -3.41 9.96
N ILE A 223 22.62 -3.31 8.65
CA ILE A 223 23.37 -2.23 8.00
C ILE A 223 22.36 -1.36 7.25
N ALA A 224 22.30 -0.09 7.64
CA ALA A 224 21.43 0.91 7.03
C ALA A 224 21.77 1.14 5.56
N PHE A 225 20.77 1.48 4.75
CA PHE A 225 20.97 1.88 3.36
C PHE A 225 21.76 3.18 3.28
N ASP A 226 22.78 3.17 2.41
CA ASP A 226 23.63 4.31 2.14
C ASP A 226 23.73 4.55 0.63
N PRO A 227 23.25 5.70 0.12
CA PRO A 227 23.34 6.02 -1.30
C PRO A 227 24.79 6.18 -1.78
N ASP A 228 25.74 6.52 -0.89
CA ASP A 228 27.15 6.72 -1.25
C ASP A 228 28.03 5.49 -1.01
N ALA A 229 27.47 4.36 -0.56
CA ALA A 229 28.25 3.14 -0.31
C ALA A 229 29.02 2.63 -1.54
N ALA A 230 28.54 2.93 -2.74
CA ALA A 230 29.25 2.58 -3.98
C ALA A 230 30.51 3.44 -4.21
N LYS A 231 30.53 4.68 -3.70
CA LYS A 231 31.69 5.57 -3.77
C LYS A 231 32.66 5.33 -2.62
N ARG A 232 32.12 4.91 -1.48
CA ARG A 232 32.79 4.83 -0.18
C ARG A 232 32.48 3.50 0.51
N PRO A 233 33.03 2.38 -0.01
CA PRO A 233 32.64 1.06 0.45
C PRO A 233 33.23 0.71 1.83
N LEU A 234 34.28 1.40 2.30
CA LEU A 234 34.95 1.13 3.57
C LEU A 234 34.49 2.08 4.69
N ILE A 235 33.20 2.02 5.01
CA ILE A 235 32.53 2.92 5.95
C ILE A 235 33.21 2.99 7.32
N VAL A 236 33.68 1.86 7.86
CA VAL A 236 34.35 1.83 9.18
C VAL A 236 35.64 2.66 9.16
N HIS A 237 36.35 2.69 8.03
CA HIS A 237 37.59 3.44 7.88
C HIS A 237 37.35 4.91 7.51
N GLU A 238 36.45 5.17 6.56
CA GLU A 238 36.22 6.50 6.00
C GLU A 238 35.34 7.37 6.90
N GLU A 239 34.37 6.78 7.60
CA GLU A 239 33.50 7.47 8.54
C GLU A 239 33.41 6.74 9.90
N PRO A 240 34.50 6.70 10.70
CA PRO A 240 34.54 5.88 11.92
C PRO A 240 33.49 6.26 12.96
N LYS A 241 33.03 7.52 12.97
CA LYS A 241 32.00 8.01 13.89
C LYS A 241 30.58 7.88 13.34
N SER A 242 30.41 7.33 12.14
CA SER A 242 29.10 7.17 11.54
C SER A 242 28.30 6.07 12.26
N PRO A 243 26.96 6.18 12.25
CA PRO A 243 26.08 5.13 12.78
C PRO A 243 26.24 3.80 12.04
N LYS A 244 26.60 3.88 10.75
CA LYS A 244 26.86 2.73 9.89
C LYS A 244 28.14 1.99 10.34
N ALA A 245 29.19 2.71 10.73
CA ALA A 245 30.36 2.10 11.35
C ALA A 245 30.01 1.41 12.68
N GLU A 246 29.09 1.99 13.46
CA GLU A 246 28.62 1.38 14.71
C GLU A 246 27.85 0.07 14.48
N SER A 247 27.06 -0.04 13.39
CA SER A 247 26.45 -1.32 12.98
C SER A 247 27.48 -2.42 12.77
N TYR A 248 28.64 -2.12 12.18
CA TYR A 248 29.72 -3.09 12.00
C TYR A 248 30.44 -3.42 13.31
N ARG A 249 30.55 -2.47 14.25
CA ARG A 249 31.09 -2.74 15.60
C ARG A 249 30.15 -3.60 16.43
N ALA A 250 28.84 -3.41 16.30
CA ALA A 250 27.83 -4.28 16.91
C ALA A 250 27.92 -5.70 16.31
N LEU A 251 28.00 -5.81 14.98
CA LEU A 251 28.17 -7.09 14.29
C LEU A 251 29.45 -7.82 14.74
N ARG A 252 30.57 -7.12 14.87
CA ARG A 252 31.82 -7.66 15.45
C ARG A 252 31.60 -8.23 16.85
N THR A 253 30.92 -7.50 17.73
CA THR A 253 30.62 -7.98 19.09
C THR A 253 29.80 -9.26 19.04
N ASN A 254 28.80 -9.33 18.17
CA ASN A 254 27.98 -10.52 18.00
C ASN A 254 28.79 -11.72 17.47
N LEU A 255 29.70 -11.51 16.50
CA LEU A 255 30.57 -12.59 16.02
C LEU A 255 31.38 -13.23 17.13
N ARG A 256 31.93 -12.42 18.05
CA ARG A 256 32.71 -12.92 19.19
C ARG A 256 31.90 -13.85 20.10
N PHE A 257 30.58 -13.68 20.15
CA PHE A 257 29.69 -14.52 20.96
C PHE A 257 29.15 -15.75 20.21
N MET A 258 29.29 -15.84 18.88
CA MET A 258 28.81 -17.00 18.12
C MET A 258 29.69 -18.23 18.25
N ASP A 259 30.98 -18.05 18.57
CA ASP A 259 31.96 -19.13 18.55
C ASP A 259 32.79 -19.11 19.84
N ILE A 260 32.13 -19.34 20.98
CA ILE A 260 32.75 -19.26 22.31
C ILE A 260 33.79 -20.38 22.53
N GLU A 261 33.64 -21.50 21.80
CA GLU A 261 34.45 -22.71 21.99
C GLU A 261 35.82 -22.64 21.32
N ASN A 262 35.96 -21.83 20.27
CA ASN A 262 37.22 -21.69 19.55
C ASN A 262 38.01 -20.46 19.99
N THR A 263 39.33 -20.58 20.00
CA THR A 263 40.23 -19.44 20.24
C THR A 263 40.50 -18.63 18.96
N ARG A 264 40.15 -19.20 17.80
CA ARG A 264 40.34 -18.62 16.47
C ARG A 264 39.13 -18.91 15.61
N HIS A 265 38.71 -17.92 14.84
CA HIS A 265 37.43 -17.95 14.18
C HIS A 265 37.59 -17.85 12.67
N SER A 266 36.90 -18.72 11.94
CA SER A 266 36.86 -18.68 10.48
C SER A 266 35.42 -18.57 10.02
N PHE A 267 35.13 -17.55 9.23
CA PHE A 267 33.78 -17.29 8.71
C PHE A 267 33.80 -17.11 7.20
N VAL A 268 32.83 -17.73 6.53
CA VAL A 268 32.50 -17.38 5.15
C VAL A 268 31.34 -16.39 5.15
N VAL A 269 31.46 -15.33 4.35
CA VAL A 269 30.41 -14.34 4.13
C VAL A 269 29.89 -14.54 2.72
N THR A 270 28.63 -14.97 2.62
CA THR A 270 27.96 -15.19 1.33
C THR A 270 26.58 -14.52 1.33
N SER A 271 25.84 -14.65 0.25
CA SER A 271 24.53 -14.05 0.07
C SER A 271 23.62 -14.97 -0.74
N SER A 272 22.31 -14.72 -0.72
CA SER A 272 21.37 -15.48 -1.53
C SER A 272 21.50 -15.12 -3.01
N LEU A 273 21.64 -13.82 -3.31
CA LEU A 273 21.69 -13.27 -4.65
C LEU A 273 22.85 -12.25 -4.80
N PRO A 274 23.25 -11.92 -6.05
CA PRO A 274 24.22 -10.86 -6.30
C PRO A 274 23.77 -9.50 -5.74
N SER A 275 24.75 -8.64 -5.44
CA SER A 275 24.53 -7.25 -5.03
C SER A 275 23.82 -7.05 -3.69
N GLU A 276 23.84 -8.05 -2.80
CA GLU A 276 23.27 -7.96 -1.44
C GLU A 276 24.24 -7.35 -0.41
N GLY A 277 25.46 -6.99 -0.81
CA GLY A 277 26.43 -6.31 0.06
C GLY A 277 27.40 -7.24 0.81
N LYS A 278 27.58 -8.48 0.33
CA LYS A 278 28.53 -9.47 0.87
C LYS A 278 29.96 -8.91 1.02
N SER A 279 30.60 -8.49 -0.08
CA SER A 279 31.99 -8.01 -0.10
C SER A 279 32.20 -6.76 0.74
N THR A 280 31.23 -5.83 0.73
CA THR A 280 31.24 -4.65 1.60
C THR A 280 31.15 -5.04 3.07
N THR A 281 30.30 -6.01 3.40
CA THR A 281 30.16 -6.53 4.77
C THR A 281 31.44 -7.23 5.21
N SER A 282 32.02 -8.09 4.37
CA SER A 282 33.29 -8.80 4.59
C SER A 282 34.45 -7.83 4.85
N ALA A 283 34.56 -6.76 4.06
CA ALA A 283 35.61 -5.75 4.24
C ALA A 283 35.44 -4.97 5.55
N ASN A 284 34.25 -4.44 5.82
CA ASN A 284 34.01 -3.60 7.00
C ASN A 284 34.08 -4.38 8.32
N ILE A 285 33.63 -5.64 8.34
CA ILE A 285 33.75 -6.48 9.53
C ILE A 285 35.21 -6.83 9.83
N ALA A 286 36.00 -7.09 8.79
CA ALA A 286 37.44 -7.34 8.93
C ALA A 286 38.18 -6.12 9.48
N ILE A 287 37.83 -4.92 9.00
CA ILE A 287 38.35 -3.65 9.54
C ILE A 287 37.95 -3.49 11.01
N ALA A 288 36.66 -3.67 11.34
CA ALA A 288 36.16 -3.50 12.71
C ALA A 288 36.83 -4.47 13.72
N LEU A 289 37.10 -5.71 13.30
CA LEU A 289 37.87 -6.70 14.07
C LEU A 289 39.32 -6.23 14.28
N ALA A 290 39.98 -5.77 13.21
CA ALA A 290 41.37 -5.33 13.25
C ALA A 290 41.58 -4.04 14.07
N GLU A 291 40.60 -3.12 14.10
CA GLU A 291 40.62 -1.91 14.95
C GLU A 291 40.69 -2.25 16.45
N GLN A 292 40.19 -3.42 16.86
CA GLN A 292 40.26 -3.89 18.25
C GLN A 292 41.57 -4.64 18.55
N GLY A 293 42.50 -4.70 17.59
CA GLY A 293 43.81 -5.32 17.74
C GLY A 293 43.85 -6.82 17.41
N ALA A 294 42.73 -7.42 16.96
CA ALA A 294 42.73 -8.77 16.43
C ALA A 294 43.56 -8.83 15.15
N LYS A 295 44.29 -9.94 14.96
CA LYS A 295 44.97 -10.23 13.70
C LYS A 295 44.00 -10.90 12.74
N VAL A 296 43.69 -10.24 11.62
CA VAL A 296 42.61 -10.63 10.71
C VAL A 296 43.15 -10.90 9.32
N ALA A 297 42.74 -12.01 8.70
CA ALA A 297 42.92 -12.28 7.27
C ALA A 297 41.57 -12.14 6.55
N LEU A 298 41.50 -11.25 5.56
CA LEU A 298 40.37 -11.11 4.64
C LEU A 298 40.73 -11.76 3.31
N VAL A 299 40.02 -12.80 2.92
CA VAL A 299 40.27 -13.59 1.72
C VAL A 299 39.17 -13.34 0.68
N ASP A 300 39.55 -13.05 -0.56
CA ASP A 300 38.61 -12.96 -1.69
C ASP A 300 38.39 -14.36 -2.29
N GLY A 301 37.37 -15.05 -1.81
CA GLY A 301 36.92 -16.35 -2.34
C GLY A 301 35.95 -16.24 -3.52
N ASP A 302 35.53 -15.02 -3.93
CA ASP A 302 34.75 -14.80 -5.14
C ASP A 302 35.67 -14.73 -6.36
N LEU A 303 36.22 -15.87 -6.74
CA LEU A 303 37.11 -16.00 -7.89
C LEU A 303 36.43 -15.68 -9.23
N ARG A 304 35.10 -15.57 -9.26
CA ARG A 304 34.31 -15.28 -10.47
C ARG A 304 34.16 -13.78 -10.70
N LYS A 305 33.86 -13.03 -9.64
CA LYS A 305 33.72 -11.57 -9.68
C LYS A 305 34.44 -10.96 -8.48
N PRO A 306 35.78 -11.02 -8.44
CA PRO A 306 36.54 -10.54 -7.30
C PRO A 306 36.33 -9.04 -7.10
N LYS A 307 36.10 -8.65 -5.84
CA LYS A 307 35.81 -7.26 -5.46
C LYS A 307 36.65 -6.78 -4.28
N VAL A 308 37.26 -7.67 -3.52
CA VAL A 308 37.98 -7.29 -2.30
C VAL A 308 39.20 -6.42 -2.66
N ALA A 309 39.96 -6.79 -3.68
CA ALA A 309 41.15 -6.02 -4.09
C ALA A 309 40.82 -4.55 -4.38
N THR A 310 39.82 -4.32 -5.25
CA THR A 310 39.35 -2.97 -5.59
C THR A 310 38.73 -2.25 -4.40
N THR A 311 37.96 -2.96 -3.57
CA THR A 311 37.30 -2.38 -2.39
C THR A 311 38.31 -1.94 -1.34
N MET A 312 39.38 -2.71 -1.15
CA MET A 312 40.44 -2.44 -0.17
C MET A 312 41.55 -1.54 -0.74
N GLY A 313 41.58 -1.29 -2.06
CA GLY A 313 42.65 -0.50 -2.69
C GLY A 313 44.01 -1.18 -2.65
N VAL A 314 44.05 -2.50 -2.79
CA VAL A 314 45.28 -3.32 -2.84
C VAL A 314 45.50 -3.88 -4.25
N ASP A 315 46.72 -4.36 -4.55
CA ASP A 315 46.97 -5.01 -5.85
C ASP A 315 46.23 -6.36 -5.91
N GLY A 316 45.49 -6.59 -6.98
CA GLY A 316 44.75 -7.84 -7.23
C GLY A 316 45.40 -8.75 -8.28
N SER A 317 46.61 -8.43 -8.75
CA SER A 317 47.27 -9.13 -9.87
C SER A 317 47.71 -10.56 -9.55
N VAL A 318 48.04 -10.84 -8.28
CA VAL A 318 48.44 -12.14 -7.73
C VAL A 318 47.66 -12.36 -6.43
N GLY A 319 47.19 -13.58 -6.18
CA GLY A 319 46.35 -13.83 -5.00
C GLY A 319 46.07 -15.30 -4.71
N LEU A 320 44.88 -15.57 -4.20
CA LEU A 320 44.42 -16.90 -3.81
C LEU A 320 44.60 -17.93 -4.94
N THR A 321 44.25 -17.57 -6.17
CA THR A 321 44.39 -18.48 -7.32
C THR A 321 45.84 -18.91 -7.55
N ASP A 322 46.81 -18.01 -7.33
CA ASP A 322 48.23 -18.30 -7.49
C ASP A 322 48.75 -19.20 -6.36
N LEU A 323 48.24 -19.05 -5.13
CA LEU A 323 48.51 -19.98 -4.03
C LEU A 323 47.98 -21.38 -4.32
N LEU A 324 46.72 -21.47 -4.75
CA LEU A 324 46.07 -22.74 -5.04
C LEU A 324 46.72 -23.46 -6.23
N SER A 325 47.36 -22.70 -7.13
CA SER A 325 48.13 -23.22 -8.26
C SER A 325 49.61 -23.52 -7.91
N GLY A 326 50.05 -23.29 -6.67
CA GLY A 326 51.45 -23.47 -6.24
C GLY A 326 52.46 -22.51 -6.87
N ARG A 327 52.00 -21.36 -7.38
CA ARG A 327 52.85 -20.34 -8.04
C ARG A 327 53.39 -19.28 -7.10
N ALA A 328 52.87 -19.22 -5.88
CA ALA A 328 53.27 -18.27 -4.85
C ALA A 328 53.15 -18.92 -3.46
N GLU A 329 53.80 -18.35 -2.45
CA GLU A 329 53.57 -18.68 -1.04
C GLU A 329 52.71 -17.61 -0.36
N PRO A 330 52.03 -17.91 0.77
CA PRO A 330 51.12 -16.96 1.42
C PRO A 330 51.78 -15.62 1.75
N LYS A 331 53.05 -15.66 2.16
CA LYS A 331 53.84 -14.46 2.47
C LYS A 331 54.05 -13.52 1.28
N ASP A 332 53.96 -14.03 0.06
CA ASP A 332 54.21 -13.26 -1.18
C ASP A 332 52.94 -12.51 -1.65
N VAL A 333 51.76 -13.01 -1.27
CA VAL A 333 50.46 -12.51 -1.78
C VAL A 333 49.58 -11.91 -0.70
N LEU A 334 49.85 -12.20 0.57
CA LEU A 334 49.10 -11.68 1.70
C LEU A 334 49.55 -10.24 1.98
N GLN A 335 48.72 -9.28 1.62
CA GLN A 335 49.05 -7.86 1.68
C GLN A 335 48.55 -7.24 2.99
N ARG A 336 49.44 -6.60 3.74
CA ARG A 336 49.03 -5.84 4.93
C ARG A 336 48.22 -4.60 4.50
N TRP A 337 47.06 -4.40 5.12
CA TRP A 337 46.18 -3.29 4.82
C TRP A 337 46.19 -2.23 5.94
N GLY A 338 46.47 -0.98 5.56
CA GLY A 338 46.53 0.15 6.48
C GLY A 338 47.59 -0.01 7.58
N ARG A 339 47.32 0.57 8.76
CA ARG A 339 48.23 0.51 9.93
C ARG A 339 47.88 -0.60 10.93
N GLY A 340 46.72 -1.23 10.77
CA GLY A 340 46.23 -2.28 11.66
C GLY A 340 46.93 -3.62 11.47
N ARG A 341 46.34 -4.66 12.06
CA ARG A 341 46.70 -6.08 11.87
C ARG A 341 45.73 -6.78 10.90
N LEU A 342 45.30 -6.06 9.86
CA LEU A 342 44.47 -6.59 8.79
C LEU A 342 45.37 -6.98 7.61
N TYR A 343 45.16 -8.17 7.11
CA TYR A 343 45.85 -8.74 5.96
C TYR A 343 44.81 -9.12 4.91
N VAL A 344 45.07 -8.81 3.65
CA VAL A 344 44.16 -9.03 2.53
C VAL A 344 44.81 -10.01 1.57
N LEU A 345 44.11 -11.12 1.31
CA LEU A 345 44.45 -12.07 0.27
C LEU A 345 43.47 -11.86 -0.90
N PRO A 346 43.86 -11.12 -1.95
CA PRO A 346 43.01 -10.92 -3.13
C PRO A 346 42.82 -12.24 -3.88
N ALA A 347 41.87 -12.29 -4.82
CA ALA A 347 41.58 -13.51 -5.58
C ALA A 347 42.70 -13.90 -6.56
N GLY A 348 43.43 -12.90 -7.07
CA GLY A 348 44.38 -13.05 -8.17
C GLY A 348 43.67 -13.11 -9.52
N ARG A 349 44.30 -13.77 -10.49
CA ARG A 349 43.72 -13.95 -11.83
C ARG A 349 42.54 -14.93 -11.78
N ILE A 350 41.48 -14.62 -12.52
CA ILE A 350 40.29 -15.47 -12.61
C ILE A 350 40.68 -16.84 -13.23
N PRO A 351 40.52 -17.96 -12.51
CA PRO A 351 40.84 -19.29 -13.04
C PRO A 351 39.70 -19.84 -13.92
N PRO A 352 39.99 -20.83 -14.78
CA PRO A 352 38.96 -21.49 -15.58
C PRO A 352 38.05 -22.42 -14.74
N ASN A 353 38.53 -22.88 -13.58
CA ASN A 353 37.88 -23.88 -12.71
C ASN A 353 37.81 -23.42 -11.22
N PRO A 354 37.02 -22.38 -10.89
CA PRO A 354 36.96 -21.84 -9.53
C PRO A 354 36.53 -22.84 -8.44
N SER A 355 35.46 -23.59 -8.68
CA SER A 355 34.85 -24.47 -7.68
C SER A 355 35.79 -25.60 -7.28
N GLU A 356 36.49 -26.19 -8.26
CA GLU A 356 37.47 -27.25 -8.05
C GLU A 356 38.69 -26.77 -7.26
N LEU A 357 39.13 -25.53 -7.52
CA LEU A 357 40.23 -24.93 -6.76
C LEU A 357 39.82 -24.66 -5.31
N LEU A 358 38.63 -24.10 -5.08
CA LEU A 358 38.13 -23.80 -3.73
C LEU A 358 37.81 -25.06 -2.93
N GLY A 359 37.39 -26.15 -3.57
CA GLY A 359 37.17 -27.45 -2.93
C GLY A 359 38.41 -28.33 -2.81
N SER A 360 39.58 -27.83 -3.20
CA SER A 360 40.82 -28.61 -3.20
C SER A 360 41.41 -28.78 -1.80
N HIS A 361 42.18 -29.85 -1.61
CA HIS A 361 42.98 -30.04 -0.39
C HIS A 361 44.00 -28.91 -0.17
N THR A 362 44.45 -28.26 -1.26
CA THR A 362 45.32 -27.08 -1.18
C THR A 362 44.60 -25.90 -0.53
N MET A 363 43.31 -25.68 -0.83
CA MET A 363 42.53 -24.62 -0.18
C MET A 363 42.37 -24.87 1.31
N GLN A 364 42.17 -26.13 1.72
CA GLN A 364 42.14 -26.52 3.12
C GLN A 364 43.47 -26.21 3.81
N GLN A 365 44.62 -26.54 3.19
CA GLN A 365 45.94 -26.21 3.73
C GLN A 365 46.16 -24.69 3.87
N VAL A 366 45.76 -23.91 2.85
CA VAL A 366 45.84 -22.44 2.89
C VAL A 366 44.96 -21.89 4.01
N HIS A 367 43.73 -22.38 4.16
CA HIS A 367 42.84 -22.01 5.25
C HIS A 367 43.48 -22.30 6.62
N ASP A 368 43.97 -23.53 6.83
CA ASP A 368 44.54 -23.97 8.10
C ASP A 368 45.80 -23.16 8.45
N GLN A 369 46.62 -22.81 7.45
CA GLN A 369 47.77 -21.94 7.64
C GLN A 369 47.36 -20.51 8.02
N LEU A 370 46.34 -19.95 7.36
CA LEU A 370 45.83 -18.62 7.71
C LEU A 370 45.26 -18.62 9.13
N LEU A 371 44.47 -19.64 9.48
CA LEU A 371 43.92 -19.84 10.81
C LEU A 371 45.02 -20.13 11.84
N ALA A 372 46.16 -20.71 11.44
CA ALA A 372 47.32 -20.90 12.30
C ALA A 372 47.96 -19.57 12.76
N GLU A 373 47.81 -18.52 11.96
CA GLU A 373 48.51 -17.25 12.14
C GLU A 373 47.61 -16.07 12.48
N HIS A 374 46.30 -16.18 12.32
CA HIS A 374 45.33 -15.10 12.48
C HIS A 374 44.27 -15.48 13.52
N ASP A 375 43.78 -14.48 14.26
CA ASP A 375 42.68 -14.67 15.22
C ASP A 375 41.34 -14.83 14.47
N TYR A 376 41.21 -14.16 13.32
CA TYR A 376 40.04 -14.22 12.44
C TYR A 376 40.44 -14.44 10.98
N VAL A 377 39.75 -15.37 10.31
CA VAL A 377 39.78 -15.53 8.86
C VAL A 377 38.38 -15.25 8.32
N ILE A 378 38.24 -14.24 7.47
CA ILE A 378 36.98 -13.84 6.83
C ILE A 378 37.10 -14.09 5.34
N ILE A 379 36.27 -14.98 4.79
CA ILE A 379 36.27 -15.32 3.37
C ILE A 379 35.05 -14.70 2.70
N ASP A 380 35.26 -13.78 1.76
CA ASP A 380 34.18 -13.30 0.88
C ASP A 380 33.85 -14.37 -0.17
N ALA A 381 32.59 -14.75 -0.33
CA ALA A 381 32.19 -15.83 -1.22
C ALA A 381 31.05 -15.41 -2.16
N PRO A 382 30.96 -15.99 -3.38
CA PRO A 382 29.88 -15.67 -4.32
C PRO A 382 28.51 -16.13 -3.80
N PRO A 383 27.40 -15.62 -4.38
CA PRO A 383 26.06 -15.93 -3.90
C PRO A 383 25.68 -17.41 -4.11
N LEU A 384 25.04 -18.00 -3.10
CA LEU A 384 24.72 -19.43 -3.03
C LEU A 384 23.81 -19.91 -4.16
N LEU A 385 22.80 -19.12 -4.52
CA LEU A 385 21.85 -19.51 -5.57
C LEU A 385 22.37 -19.35 -7.00
N LEU A 386 23.56 -18.75 -7.16
CA LEU A 386 24.18 -18.59 -8.47
C LEU A 386 25.17 -19.70 -8.76
N VAL A 387 25.97 -20.09 -7.77
CA VAL A 387 27.05 -21.08 -7.89
C VAL A 387 27.30 -21.79 -6.55
N THR A 388 27.96 -22.95 -6.60
CA THR A 388 28.22 -23.78 -5.42
C THR A 388 29.42 -23.35 -4.59
N ASP A 389 30.28 -22.46 -5.10
CA ASP A 389 31.56 -22.07 -4.49
C ASP A 389 31.41 -21.61 -3.03
N GLY A 390 30.37 -20.84 -2.71
CA GLY A 390 30.12 -20.38 -1.34
C GLY A 390 29.69 -21.51 -0.39
N ALA A 391 28.99 -22.53 -0.90
CA ALA A 391 28.63 -23.72 -0.13
C ALA A 391 29.88 -24.60 0.11
N VAL A 392 30.76 -24.75 -0.89
CA VAL A 392 32.04 -25.46 -0.73
C VAL A 392 32.92 -24.78 0.32
N LEU A 393 33.06 -23.46 0.26
CA LEU A 393 33.80 -22.69 1.27
C LEU A 393 33.19 -22.80 2.67
N SER A 394 31.87 -22.97 2.78
CA SER A 394 31.20 -23.17 4.08
C SER A 394 31.59 -24.46 4.79
N GLU A 395 32.12 -25.45 4.07
CA GLU A 395 32.60 -26.69 4.67
C GLU A 395 33.98 -26.54 5.33
N LEU A 396 34.77 -25.56 4.89
CA LEU A 396 36.14 -25.32 5.35
C LEU A 396 36.18 -24.47 6.63
N VAL A 397 35.17 -23.62 6.84
CA VAL A 397 35.14 -22.62 7.91
C VAL A 397 34.30 -23.06 9.11
N HIS A 398 34.44 -22.38 10.24
CA HIS A 398 33.66 -22.69 11.46
C HIS A 398 32.21 -22.17 11.38
N GLY A 399 31.96 -21.12 10.60
CA GLY A 399 30.62 -20.55 10.50
C GLY A 399 30.33 -19.85 9.18
N THR A 400 29.03 -19.78 8.85
CA THR A 400 28.52 -19.12 7.64
C THR A 400 27.68 -17.92 8.00
N ILE A 401 28.07 -16.75 7.51
CA ILE A 401 27.33 -15.50 7.62
C ILE A 401 26.58 -15.29 6.31
N LEU A 402 25.25 -15.27 6.39
CA LEU A 402 24.38 -15.05 5.23
C LEU A 402 23.93 -13.58 5.18
N VAL A 403 24.29 -12.88 4.11
CA VAL A 403 23.91 -11.49 3.88
C VAL A 403 22.65 -11.43 3.02
N VAL A 404 21.64 -10.67 3.47
CA VAL A 404 20.39 -10.44 2.74
C VAL A 404 20.10 -8.94 2.63
N ALA A 405 19.57 -8.49 1.50
CA ALA A 405 19.28 -7.08 1.26
C ALA A 405 17.79 -6.77 1.45
N SER A 406 17.50 -5.87 2.40
CA SER A 406 16.14 -5.38 2.65
C SER A 406 15.54 -4.72 1.41
N GLY A 407 14.30 -5.07 1.09
CA GLY A 407 13.56 -4.56 -0.06
C GLY A 407 14.09 -5.03 -1.42
N GLN A 408 15.05 -5.96 -1.45
CA GLN A 408 15.62 -6.52 -2.68
C GLN A 408 15.49 -8.05 -2.72
N THR A 409 15.92 -8.74 -1.67
CA THR A 409 15.93 -10.20 -1.59
C THR A 409 14.51 -10.78 -1.50
N PRO A 410 14.07 -11.65 -2.43
CA PRO A 410 12.83 -12.41 -2.29
C PRO A 410 12.89 -13.40 -1.12
N ARG A 411 11.78 -13.61 -0.41
CA ARG A 411 11.66 -14.62 0.66
C ARG A 411 12.06 -16.02 0.19
N SER A 412 11.67 -16.40 -1.03
CA SER A 412 12.05 -17.69 -1.63
C SER A 412 13.55 -17.82 -1.88
N ALA A 413 14.25 -16.70 -2.14
CA ALA A 413 15.69 -16.73 -2.35
C ALA A 413 16.45 -16.96 -1.03
N LEU A 414 16.01 -16.32 0.06
CA LEU A 414 16.56 -16.63 1.39
C LEU A 414 16.29 -18.10 1.75
N ALA A 415 15.05 -18.57 1.58
CA ALA A 415 14.70 -19.95 1.86
C ALA A 415 15.57 -20.94 1.07
N GLY A 416 15.73 -20.72 -0.24
CA GLY A 416 16.58 -21.57 -1.08
C GLY A 416 18.05 -21.57 -0.65
N ALA A 417 18.59 -20.41 -0.25
CA ALA A 417 19.97 -20.31 0.21
C ALA A 417 20.20 -21.04 1.54
N VAL A 418 19.25 -20.95 2.48
CA VAL A 418 19.27 -21.71 3.74
C VAL A 418 19.20 -23.20 3.46
N SER A 419 18.24 -23.65 2.65
CA SER A 419 18.07 -25.06 2.30
C SER A 419 19.28 -25.64 1.55
N GLN A 420 19.99 -24.84 0.76
CA GLN A 420 21.20 -25.28 0.06
C GLN A 420 22.35 -25.60 1.03
N LEU A 421 22.52 -24.79 2.08
CA LEU A 421 23.52 -25.06 3.12
C LEU A 421 23.09 -26.25 3.98
N GLU A 422 21.83 -26.31 4.39
CA GLU A 422 21.30 -27.42 5.19
C GLU A 422 21.39 -28.75 4.43
N GLY A 423 21.20 -28.73 3.11
CA GLY A 423 21.32 -29.91 2.25
C GLY A 423 22.72 -30.53 2.21
N ILE A 424 23.76 -29.76 2.55
CA ILE A 424 25.15 -30.26 2.69
C ILE A 424 25.56 -30.44 4.17
N GLY A 425 24.59 -30.43 5.09
CA GLY A 425 24.82 -30.57 6.53
C GLY A 425 25.49 -29.36 7.17
N ARG A 426 25.41 -28.18 6.54
CA ARG A 426 25.93 -26.92 7.08
C ARG A 426 24.81 -25.99 7.46
N GLU A 427 25.08 -25.17 8.46
CA GLU A 427 24.09 -24.28 9.03
C GLU A 427 24.52 -22.82 8.89
N VAL A 428 23.55 -21.92 8.70
CA VAL A 428 23.82 -20.48 8.75
C VAL A 428 24.04 -20.08 10.21
N SER A 429 25.24 -19.62 10.54
CA SER A 429 25.59 -19.18 11.91
C SER A 429 24.90 -17.87 12.27
N GLY A 430 24.70 -16.99 11.29
CA GLY A 430 23.96 -15.75 11.51
C GLY A 430 23.63 -15.01 10.22
N ILE A 431 22.59 -14.17 10.30
CA ILE A 431 22.09 -13.39 9.17
C ILE A 431 22.43 -11.91 9.37
N VAL A 432 22.98 -11.29 8.33
CA VAL A 432 23.22 -9.84 8.27
C VAL A 432 22.25 -9.23 7.27
N VAL A 433 21.42 -8.29 7.74
CA VAL A 433 20.49 -7.57 6.86
C VAL A 433 21.13 -6.26 6.41
N THR A 434 21.36 -6.10 5.13
CA THR A 434 21.88 -4.87 4.53
C THR A 434 20.77 -4.03 3.91
N LYS A 435 21.10 -2.79 3.54
CA LYS A 435 20.20 -1.85 2.86
C LYS A 435 18.91 -1.59 3.64
N VAL A 436 18.97 -1.67 4.97
CA VAL A 436 17.83 -1.41 5.82
C VAL A 436 17.39 0.05 5.64
N PRO A 437 16.13 0.32 5.27
CA PRO A 437 15.67 1.67 5.00
C PRO A 437 15.74 2.52 6.28
N THR A 438 16.26 3.74 6.16
CA THR A 438 16.35 4.71 7.26
C THR A 438 15.12 5.60 7.38
N LYS A 439 14.28 5.65 6.34
CA LYS A 439 13.08 6.49 6.25
C LYS A 439 11.87 5.68 5.80
N GLY A 440 10.69 6.22 6.09
CA GLY A 440 9.42 5.63 5.67
C GLY A 440 8.92 4.51 6.59
N PRO A 441 7.78 3.89 6.28
CA PRO A 441 7.15 2.89 7.14
C PRO A 441 7.98 1.62 7.32
N ASP A 442 8.95 1.36 6.42
CA ASP A 442 9.80 0.18 6.49
C ASP A 442 10.97 0.31 7.48
N SER A 443 11.34 1.52 7.91
CA SER A 443 12.46 1.70 8.87
C SER A 443 12.14 1.14 10.26
N TYR A 444 10.88 1.21 10.67
CA TYR A 444 10.41 0.70 11.97
C TYR A 444 10.32 -0.84 12.03
N ALA A 445 10.30 -1.49 10.87
CA ALA A 445 10.04 -2.92 10.77
C ALA A 445 11.22 -3.81 11.14
N TYR A 446 12.40 -3.23 11.29
CA TYR A 446 13.57 -3.91 11.83
C TYR A 446 13.73 -3.69 13.34
N GLY A 447 12.72 -3.12 14.01
CA GLY A 447 12.68 -2.96 15.47
C GLY A 447 13.85 -2.14 16.02
N SER A 448 14.39 -2.55 17.19
CA SER A 448 15.53 -1.92 17.86
C SER A 448 16.78 -1.78 16.96
N TYR A 449 16.95 -2.72 16.03
CA TYR A 449 18.05 -2.73 15.07
C TYR A 449 17.90 -1.66 13.97
N GLY A 450 16.67 -1.42 13.50
CA GLY A 450 16.35 -0.29 12.61
C GLY A 450 16.36 1.05 13.35
N ALA A 451 15.95 1.06 14.62
CA ALA A 451 15.97 2.24 15.48
C ALA A 451 17.38 2.78 15.70
N TYR A 452 18.42 1.94 15.81
CA TYR A 452 19.81 2.40 15.93
C TYR A 452 20.28 3.15 14.67
N GLY A 453 19.93 2.66 13.48
CA GLY A 453 20.20 3.35 12.20
C GLY A 453 19.35 4.60 11.97
N ALA A 454 18.11 4.62 12.48
CA ALA A 454 17.19 5.75 12.36
C ALA A 454 17.44 6.85 13.43
N TYR A 455 17.87 6.50 14.63
CA TYR A 455 18.14 7.41 15.75
C TYR A 455 19.28 8.38 15.44
N TYR A 456 20.22 7.93 14.62
CA TYR A 456 21.34 8.74 14.13
C TYR A 456 21.29 9.01 12.63
N GLY A 457 20.11 8.85 12.00
CA GLY A 457 19.95 9.19 10.58
C GLY A 457 20.45 10.61 10.32
N THR A 458 21.23 10.80 9.28
CA THR A 458 21.72 12.13 8.89
C THR A 458 20.89 12.70 7.74
N ASP A 459 20.72 14.02 7.71
CA ASP A 459 20.19 14.72 6.53
C ASP A 459 21.20 14.70 5.37
N GLN A 460 20.86 15.35 4.25
CA GLN A 460 21.71 15.39 3.05
C GLN A 460 23.05 16.11 3.30
N ASP A 461 23.16 16.86 4.40
CA ASP A 461 24.35 17.62 4.79
C ASP A 461 25.16 16.90 5.89
N GLY A 462 24.75 15.69 6.30
CA GLY A 462 25.45 14.90 7.31
C GLY A 462 25.09 15.23 8.76
N ASN A 463 24.06 16.06 9.01
CA ASN A 463 23.63 16.40 10.36
C ASN A 463 22.62 15.38 10.91
N PRO A 464 22.72 14.98 12.19
CA PRO A 464 21.74 14.07 12.79
C PRO A 464 20.33 14.69 12.75
N THR A 465 19.34 13.92 12.31
CA THR A 465 17.94 14.37 12.16
C THR A 465 17.21 14.60 13.49
N THR A 466 17.88 14.39 14.63
CA THR A 466 17.33 14.51 15.97
C THR A 466 17.81 15.82 16.60
N GLU A 467 16.93 16.82 16.72
CA GLU A 467 17.23 18.06 17.45
C GLU A 467 17.21 17.81 18.96
N TYR A 468 18.21 18.35 19.67
CA TYR A 468 18.31 18.27 21.14
C TYR A 468 17.97 19.62 21.77
N ARG A 469 17.08 19.64 22.78
CA ARG A 469 16.94 20.79 23.69
C ARG A 469 17.80 20.56 24.93
N LYS A 470 18.65 21.54 25.27
CA LYS A 470 19.26 21.58 26.61
C LYS A 470 18.18 21.91 27.64
N ILE A 471 18.00 21.03 28.62
CA ILE A 471 17.20 21.28 29.82
C ILE A 471 18.11 21.00 31.02
N GLY A 472 18.61 22.06 31.67
CA GLY A 472 19.60 21.93 32.74
C GLY A 472 20.94 21.33 32.27
N THR A 473 21.50 20.41 33.04
CA THR A 473 22.74 19.66 32.72
C THR A 473 22.50 18.43 31.83
N GLY A 474 21.26 18.11 31.48
CA GLY A 474 20.89 16.99 30.61
C GLY A 474 20.47 17.42 29.19
N GLN A 475 20.63 16.51 28.24
CA GLN A 475 20.08 16.64 26.88
C GLN A 475 18.87 15.71 26.73
N MET A 476 17.73 16.24 26.29
CA MET A 476 16.57 15.45 25.88
C MET A 476 16.27 15.69 24.40
N PRO A 477 15.97 14.62 23.62
CA PRO A 477 15.61 14.75 22.21
C PRO A 477 14.22 15.39 22.06
N ILE A 478 14.07 16.31 21.11
CA ILE A 478 12.77 16.81 20.67
C ILE A 478 12.35 15.96 19.46
N ILE A 479 11.27 15.18 19.59
CA ILE A 479 10.60 14.60 18.42
C ILE A 479 9.69 15.67 17.85
N THR A 480 10.24 16.55 17.00
CA THR A 480 9.45 17.60 16.35
C THR A 480 8.59 16.95 15.26
N SER A 481 7.28 16.79 15.50
CA SER A 481 6.36 16.47 14.42
C SER A 481 6.32 17.68 13.48
N ALA A 482 6.72 17.47 12.22
CA ALA A 482 6.73 18.53 11.22
C ALA A 482 5.30 19.02 10.95
N ARG A 483 4.85 20.06 11.67
CA ARG A 483 3.76 20.92 11.20
C ARG A 483 4.31 21.69 10.00
N LYS A 484 3.81 21.34 8.80
CA LYS A 484 3.95 22.17 7.60
C LYS A 484 3.44 23.58 7.92
N GLY A 485 4.36 24.53 7.98
CA GLY A 485 4.04 25.96 7.97
C GLY A 485 3.57 26.36 6.58
N THR A 486 2.35 26.89 6.53
CA THR A 486 1.79 27.68 5.44
C THR A 486 2.70 28.86 5.09
N ARG A 487 2.92 29.07 3.79
CA ARG A 487 3.05 30.40 3.19
C ARG A 487 1.98 30.53 2.14
#